data_AF-U6RF28-F1
#
_entry.id   AF-U6RF28-F1
#
_cell.length_a   1.000
_cell.length_b   1.000
_cell.length_c   1.000
_cell.angle_alpha   90.00
_cell.angle_beta   90.00
_cell.angle_gamma   90.00
#
_symmetry.space_group_name_H-M   'P 1'
#
loop_
_entity.id
_entity.type
_entity.pdbx_description
1 polymer ?
#
loop_
_entity_poly.entity_id
_entity_poly.type
_entity_poly.pdbx_seq_one_letter_code
_entity_poly.pdbx_strand_id
1 'polypeptide(L)'
;MAKDYSQEKEVARRLYVYSNLTACFVAKRVGISERSMSKWIKEGKWKEERLKHSLNDFSDTTYSQTVLVMDEFKLYLKKIIPDVSPVICDYVNKYLLHKLSV
;
A
#
# COMPACT_ATOMS: atom_id res chain seq x y z
N MET A 1 31.57 -9.64 0.46
CA MET A 1 30.81 -8.42 0.15
C MET A 1 29.36 -8.64 0.58
N ALA A 2 28.89 -7.97 1.64
CA ALA A 2 27.47 -7.99 1.97
C ALA A 2 26.74 -7.16 0.90
N LYS A 3 25.85 -7.78 0.13
CA LYS A 3 24.95 -7.03 -0.75
C LYS A 3 24.16 -6.06 0.12
N ASP A 4 24.29 -4.78 -0.15
CA ASP A 4 23.54 -3.75 0.54
C ASP A 4 22.11 -3.73 -0.04
N TYR A 5 21.15 -4.27 0.72
CA TYR A 5 19.74 -4.36 0.34
C TYR A 5 18.93 -3.20 0.92
N SER A 6 19.55 -2.07 1.23
CA SER A 6 18.91 -0.97 1.95
C SER A 6 17.71 -0.39 1.18
N GLN A 7 17.83 -0.22 -0.14
CA GLN A 7 16.73 0.27 -0.98
C GLN A 7 15.58 -0.73 -1.10
N GLU A 8 15.90 -2.00 -1.34
CA GLU A 8 14.92 -3.08 -1.43
C GLU A 8 14.18 -3.28 -0.11
N LYS A 9 14.88 -3.14 1.02
CA LYS A 9 14.30 -3.24 2.36
C LYS A 9 13.33 -2.09 2.63
N GLU A 10 13.64 -0.88 2.19
CA GLU A 10 12.73 0.27 2.35
C GLU A 10 11.49 0.16 1.46
N VAL A 11 11.67 -0.23 0.20
CA VAL A 11 10.54 -0.48 -0.72
C VAL A 11 9.66 -1.61 -0.20
N ALA A 12 10.25 -2.70 0.27
CA ALA A 12 9.53 -3.83 0.88
C ALA A 12 8.77 -3.42 2.14
N ARG A 13 9.39 -2.61 3.01
CA ARG A 13 8.74 -2.06 4.21
C ARG A 13 7.52 -1.25 3.83
N ARG A 14 7.64 -0.34 2.86
CA ARG A 14 6.51 0.50 2.46
C ARG A 14 5.33 -0.31 1.93
N LEU A 15 5.61 -1.28 1.07
CA LEU A 15 4.60 -2.16 0.49
C LEU A 15 3.93 -3.06 1.53
N TYR A 16 4.68 -3.51 2.53
CA TYR A 16 4.15 -4.35 3.59
C TYR A 16 3.39 -3.52 4.65
N VAL A 17 3.97 -2.42 5.14
CA VAL A 17 3.39 -1.64 6.24
C VAL A 17 2.22 -0.78 5.77
N TYR A 18 2.39 -0.03 4.66
CA TYR A 18 1.39 0.96 4.22
C TYR A 18 0.38 0.42 3.21
N SER A 19 0.77 -0.50 2.33
CA SER A 19 -0.15 -1.06 1.31
C SER A 19 -0.85 -2.35 1.75
N ASN A 20 -0.64 -2.78 3.00
CA ASN A 20 -1.22 -3.99 3.59
C ASN A 20 -1.02 -5.30 2.79
N LEU A 21 -0.06 -5.35 1.85
CA LEU A 21 0.18 -6.48 0.96
C LEU A 21 0.78 -7.70 1.67
N THR A 22 0.52 -8.90 1.17
CA THR A 22 1.08 -10.14 1.75
C THR A 22 2.58 -10.22 1.52
N ALA A 23 3.32 -10.77 2.50
CA ALA A 23 4.78 -10.90 2.43
C ALA A 23 5.25 -11.67 1.18
N CYS A 24 4.49 -12.69 0.74
CA CYS A 24 4.73 -13.41 -0.51
C CYS A 24 4.70 -12.48 -1.73
N PHE A 25 3.68 -11.63 -1.83
CA PHE A 25 3.52 -10.72 -2.96
C PHE A 25 4.61 -9.63 -2.97
N VAL A 26 4.93 -9.07 -1.81
CA VAL A 26 6.02 -8.08 -1.67
C VAL A 26 7.37 -8.69 -2.03
N ALA A 27 7.63 -9.94 -1.58
CA ALA A 27 8.86 -10.64 -1.89
C ALA A 27 9.06 -10.83 -3.40
N LYS A 28 8.02 -11.29 -4.11
CA LYS A 28 8.03 -11.41 -5.59
C LYS A 28 8.26 -10.06 -6.27
N ARG A 29 7.62 -8.99 -5.77
CA ARG A 29 7.71 -7.65 -6.35
C ARG A 29 9.08 -7.01 -6.18
N VAL A 30 9.74 -7.27 -5.06
CA VAL A 30 11.07 -6.74 -4.74
C VAL A 30 12.19 -7.68 -5.25
N GLY A 31 11.84 -8.87 -5.77
CA GLY A 31 12.81 -9.82 -6.31
C GLY A 31 13.63 -10.54 -5.23
N ILE A 32 13.08 -10.69 -4.02
CA ILE A 32 13.73 -11.34 -2.88
C ILE A 32 13.02 -12.62 -2.48
N SER A 33 13.71 -13.48 -1.72
CA SER A 33 13.09 -14.68 -1.16
C SER A 33 12.11 -14.33 -0.03
N GLU A 34 11.06 -15.14 0.13
CA GLU A 34 10.12 -15.01 1.26
C GLU A 34 10.82 -15.15 2.62
N ARG A 35 11.94 -15.89 2.65
CA ARG A 35 12.76 -16.06 3.85
C ARG A 35 13.44 -14.74 4.23
N SER A 36 13.98 -14.02 3.25
CA SER A 36 14.53 -12.67 3.42
C SER A 36 13.45 -11.68 3.87
N MET A 37 12.27 -11.74 3.24
CA MET A 37 11.14 -10.89 3.61
C MET A 37 10.68 -11.15 5.06
N SER A 38 10.57 -12.43 5.44
CA SER A 38 10.21 -12.83 6.81
C SER A 38 11.24 -12.38 7.84
N LYS A 39 12.54 -12.43 7.48
CA LYS A 39 13.62 -11.90 8.31
C LYS A 39 13.49 -10.40 8.50
N TRP A 40 13.24 -9.64 7.44
CA TRP A 40 13.08 -8.17 7.52
C TRP A 40 11.84 -7.76 8.31
N ILE A 41 10.71 -8.45 8.13
CA ILE A 41 9.50 -8.22 8.91
C ILE A 41 9.74 -8.41 10.41
N LYS A 42 10.51 -9.44 10.80
CA LYS A 42 10.86 -9.71 12.19
C LYS A 42 11.86 -8.69 12.74
N GLU A 43 12.95 -8.44 12.02
CA GLU A 43 14.01 -7.51 12.45
C GLU A 43 13.50 -6.07 12.59
N GLY A 44 12.71 -5.61 11.63
CA GLY A 44 12.16 -4.26 11.62
C GLY A 44 10.87 -4.11 12.40
N LYS A 45 10.36 -5.19 13.03
CA LYS A 45 9.07 -5.23 13.72
C LYS A 45 7.92 -4.68 12.86
N TRP A 46 7.95 -4.94 11.55
CA TRP A 46 6.99 -4.36 10.60
C TRP A 46 5.55 -4.81 10.85
N LYS A 47 5.35 -5.93 11.56
CA LYS A 47 4.02 -6.34 12.04
C LYS A 47 3.48 -5.37 13.09
N GLU A 48 4.30 -4.98 14.06
CA GLU A 48 3.91 -3.99 15.08
C GLU A 48 3.75 -2.62 14.45
N GLU A 49 4.60 -2.26 13.49
CA GLU A 49 4.49 -1.00 12.75
C GLU A 49 3.21 -0.96 11.91
N ARG A 50 2.88 -2.04 11.19
CA ARG A 50 1.61 -2.18 10.47
C ARG A 50 0.42 -2.12 11.41
N LEU A 51 0.48 -2.78 12.57
CA LEU A 51 -0.57 -2.73 13.57
C LEU A 51 -0.73 -1.32 14.15
N LYS A 52 0.37 -0.65 14.49
CA LYS A 52 0.36 0.74 14.96
C LYS A 52 -0.15 1.70 13.89
N HIS A 53 0.20 1.49 12.62
CA HIS A 53 -0.38 2.24 11.52
C HIS A 53 -1.90 2.00 11.44
N SER A 54 -2.31 0.74 11.39
CA SER A 54 -3.72 0.33 11.33
C SER A 54 -4.54 0.77 12.56
N LEU A 55 -3.90 0.98 13.72
CA LEU A 55 -4.53 1.45 14.96
C LEU A 55 -4.50 2.97 15.09
N ASN A 56 -3.44 3.64 14.61
CA ASN A 56 -3.39 5.10 14.53
C ASN A 56 -4.32 5.66 13.44
N ASP A 57 -4.68 4.85 12.45
CA ASP A 57 -5.78 5.13 11.50
C ASP A 57 -7.13 5.38 12.21
N PHE A 58 -7.27 5.04 13.50
CA PHE A 58 -8.46 5.37 14.29
C PHE A 58 -8.39 6.71 15.03
N SER A 59 -7.22 7.36 15.16
CA SER A 59 -7.08 8.58 15.97
C SER A 59 -6.44 9.77 15.28
N ASP A 60 -5.79 9.64 14.13
CA ASP A 60 -5.30 10.82 13.38
C ASP A 60 -5.20 10.58 11.86
N THR A 61 -5.85 11.48 11.10
CA THR A 61 -5.67 11.77 9.66
C THR A 61 -6.07 10.74 8.59
N THR A 62 -7.23 10.97 7.94
CA THR A 62 -7.42 11.06 6.46
C THR A 62 -6.80 9.99 5.53
N TYR A 63 -6.46 8.80 6.01
CA TYR A 63 -6.22 7.58 5.21
C TYR A 63 -7.37 6.59 5.46
N SER A 64 -8.58 7.14 5.48
CA SER A 64 -9.81 6.43 5.78
C SER A 64 -10.11 5.36 4.72
N GLN A 65 -10.98 4.41 5.03
CA GLN A 65 -11.47 3.34 4.13
C GLN A 65 -11.81 3.85 2.71
N THR A 66 -12.13 5.13 2.58
CA THR A 66 -12.31 5.90 1.35
C THR A 66 -11.12 5.84 0.38
N VAL A 67 -9.87 5.89 0.86
CA VAL A 67 -8.66 5.84 0.02
C VAL A 67 -8.42 4.44 -0.54
N LEU A 68 -8.70 3.39 0.26
CA LEU A 68 -8.61 2.01 -0.18
C LEU A 68 -9.69 1.69 -1.24
N VAL A 69 -10.93 2.12 -1.00
CA VAL A 69 -12.03 1.99 -1.98
C VAL A 69 -11.70 2.75 -3.27
N MET A 70 -11.06 3.92 -3.16
CA MET A 70 -10.64 4.72 -4.31
C MET A 70 -9.55 4.02 -5.14
N ASP A 71 -8.55 3.40 -4.50
CA ASP A 71 -7.48 2.69 -5.20
C ASP A 71 -7.98 1.39 -5.86
N GLU A 72 -8.88 0.65 -5.22
CA GLU A 72 -9.54 -0.51 -5.84
C GLU A 72 -10.38 -0.11 -7.06
N PHE A 73 -11.15 0.98 -6.96
CA PHE A 73 -11.97 1.48 -8.06
C PHE A 73 -11.11 1.94 -9.25
N LYS A 74 -10.00 2.65 -9.00
CA LYS A 74 -9.04 3.03 -10.05
C LYS A 74 -8.44 1.82 -10.74
N LEU A 75 -8.09 0.76 -9.99
CA LEU A 75 -7.55 -0.48 -10.55
C LEU A 75 -8.59 -1.22 -11.40
N TYR A 76 -9.85 -1.25 -10.98
CA TYR A 76 -10.95 -1.81 -11.75
C TYR A 76 -11.19 -1.03 -13.05
N LEU A 77 -11.25 0.30 -12.98
CA LEU A 77 -11.40 1.16 -14.16
C LEU A 77 -10.25 0.98 -15.16
N LYS A 78 -9.00 0.92 -14.70
CA LYS A 78 -7.84 0.66 -15.58
C LYS A 78 -7.88 -0.68 -16.28
N LYS A 79 -8.53 -1.71 -15.71
CA LYS A 79 -8.70 -3.01 -16.37
C LYS A 79 -9.72 -2.96 -17.50
N ILE A 80 -10.77 -2.14 -17.36
CA ILE A 80 -11.86 -2.04 -18.33
C ILE A 80 -11.53 -0.99 -19.40
N ILE A 81 -10.91 0.12 -18.99
CA ILE A 81 -10.53 1.25 -19.82
C ILE A 81 -9.05 1.56 -19.52
N PRO A 82 -8.12 0.94 -20.25
CA PRO A 82 -6.68 1.09 -20.03
C PRO A 82 -6.20 2.55 -20.15
N ASP A 83 -6.84 3.34 -21.02
CA ASP A 83 -6.58 4.76 -21.26
C ASP A 83 -7.64 5.67 -20.61
N VAL A 84 -8.00 5.39 -19.37
CA VAL A 84 -8.85 6.32 -18.61
C VAL A 84 -8.09 7.64 -18.45
N SER A 85 -8.69 8.72 -18.97
CA SER A 85 -8.10 10.06 -18.89
C SER A 85 -7.81 10.44 -17.43
N PRO A 86 -6.62 10.99 -17.13
CA PRO A 86 -6.29 11.49 -15.79
C PRO A 86 -7.32 12.48 -15.23
N VAL A 87 -7.99 13.23 -16.12
CA VAL A 87 -9.05 14.18 -15.76
C VAL A 87 -10.27 13.46 -15.19
N ILE A 88 -10.67 12.34 -15.79
CA ILE A 88 -11.81 11.54 -15.31
C ILE A 88 -11.50 10.91 -13.95
N CYS A 89 -10.27 10.42 -13.77
CA CYS A 89 -9.79 9.94 -12.46
C CYS A 89 -9.91 11.03 -11.37
N ASP A 90 -9.56 12.28 -11.69
CA ASP A 90 -9.65 13.39 -10.73
C ASP A 90 -11.10 13.72 -10.35
N TYR A 91 -12.01 13.77 -11.32
CA TYR A 91 -13.44 13.99 -11.07
C TYR A 91 -14.07 12.89 -10.22
N VAL A 92 -13.74 11.63 -10.51
CA VAL A 92 -14.19 10.47 -9.72
C VAL A 92 -13.68 10.56 -8.29
N ASN A 93 -12.39 10.90 -8.10
CA ASN A 93 -11.81 11.04 -6.76
C ASN A 93 -12.53 12.14 -5.97
N LYS A 94 -12.78 13.30 -6.59
CA LYS A 94 -13.51 14.41 -5.96
C LYS A 94 -14.93 14.02 -5.54
N TYR A 95 -15.66 13.32 -6.41
CA TYR A 95 -17.02 12.87 -6.11
C TYR A 95 -17.06 11.86 -4.96
N LEU A 96 -16.17 10.87 -4.98
CA LEU A 96 -16.09 9.84 -3.94
C LEU A 96 -15.69 10.41 -2.59
N LEU A 97 -14.70 11.32 -2.56
CA LEU A 97 -14.32 12.03 -1.34
C LEU A 97 -15.49 12.84 -0.77
N HIS A 98 -16.22 13.57 -1.62
CA HIS A 98 -17.39 14.34 -1.19
C HIS A 98 -18.52 13.46 -0.64
N LYS A 99 -18.79 12.30 -1.24
CA LYS A 99 -19.88 11.40 -0.80
C LYS A 99 -19.56 10.63 0.48
N LEU A 100 -18.29 10.42 0.80
CA LEU A 100 -17.86 9.63 1.96
C LEU A 100 -17.45 10.50 3.16
N SER A 101 -17.44 11.82 3.00
CA SER A 101 -17.25 12.81 4.09
C SER A 101 -18.57 13.32 4.69
N VAL A 102 -19.72 12.79 4.25
CA VAL A 102 -21.08 13.07 4.76
C VAL A 102 -21.64 11.80 5.37
#